data_AF-A0A956E6S0-F1
#
_entry.id   AF-A0A956E6S0-F1
#
_cell.length_a   1.000
_cell.length_b   1.000
_cell.length_c   1.000
_cell.angle_alpha   90.00
_cell.angle_beta   90.00
_cell.angle_gamma   90.00
#
_symmetry.space_group_name_H-M   'P 1'
#
loop_
_entity.id
_entity.type
_entity.pdbx_description
1 polymer ?
#
loop_
_entity_poly.entity_id
_entity_poly.type
_entity_poly.pdbx_seq_one_letter_code
_entity_poly.pdbx_strand_id
1 'polypeptide(L)'
;MNGSPTAHRERPEPSRSPTSTRRLCWALALSGALAGCNSCNEDAPYTPFSVSSSGSSSATAASTSSTAPDATPSSEPMPEPPFKGKAALKAPARATKWKVAGLDLAAPDGQVFEQALEADFDGDEKADAVTWSVAQAPGKGAAATLTFHSSSGKNTTLTDLPGFVPTGPDCRLSTKLDQTGPKTLTLITRATCKAALIPRSPVGALTVLAPAADKPKLIELRLADVVPGERRQIQIDSTDHDKDGLDDVSLKLRLERGSVSATANFAWYQRAQGTARDDSEPRKSLDAQSYGALSSAKKTGHQALPQIQTLQRLWANVCAESATPRLFDGEGNPISCRAETVLARLNEAEAQAALHDEQPALALALLERNGWLGHFEPKTLAALEKAARAQLEIRSVKLKRLSVKALSRGPEPRISPLDFEDSGALLVQTTEGVQRVSASGEVSDASEEVDAWPLSLKSEKGVISRIMTPCDGAQLQLGLAQGEAVDTGIVSPRPGACSMKSSVPELNLVVLGSGDGGVEGFLAGMHIGPRKSRAEVVMRPHQAGTARSPDGKYEVLPLKAGIAVMNDQKPQLWTASGLEGTGLADCVVASKASAVACVESSGSVVFLTP
;
A
#
# COMPACT_ATOMS: atom_id res chain seq x y z
N MET A 1 -39.14 -37.93 8.92
CA MET A 1 -39.72 -39.17 9.48
C MET A 1 -39.08 -40.35 8.77
N ASN A 2 -38.77 -41.39 9.55
CA ASN A 2 -38.24 -42.72 9.20
C ASN A 2 -36.76 -42.85 8.82
N GLY A 3 -36.08 -43.78 9.51
CA GLY A 3 -34.83 -44.38 9.07
C GLY A 3 -33.97 -44.98 10.18
N SER A 4 -34.30 -46.19 10.62
CA SER A 4 -33.50 -47.03 11.55
C SER A 4 -32.10 -47.39 11.03
N PRO A 5 -31.17 -47.81 11.90
CA PRO A 5 -29.77 -48.06 11.56
C PRO A 5 -29.49 -49.53 11.22
N THR A 6 -28.51 -49.76 10.34
CA THR A 6 -27.85 -51.07 10.16
C THR A 6 -26.35 -50.90 9.98
N ALA A 7 -25.62 -51.78 10.67
CA ALA A 7 -24.17 -51.83 10.82
C ALA A 7 -23.42 -52.38 9.59
N HIS A 8 -22.15 -51.97 9.42
CA HIS A 8 -21.08 -52.72 8.74
C HIS A 8 -19.72 -52.23 9.31
N ARG A 9 -18.99 -53.04 10.08
CA ARG A 9 -18.03 -54.11 9.73
C ARG A 9 -16.68 -53.57 9.21
N GLU A 10 -15.70 -53.63 10.10
CA GLU A 10 -14.28 -53.34 9.91
C GLU A 10 -13.58 -54.30 8.93
N ARG A 11 -12.59 -53.77 8.20
CA ARG A 11 -11.39 -54.49 7.76
C ARG A 11 -10.18 -53.53 7.75
N PRO A 12 -8.97 -54.01 8.09
CA PRO A 12 -7.75 -53.20 8.14
C PRO A 12 -6.99 -53.24 6.81
N GLU A 13 -6.24 -52.18 6.50
CA GLU A 13 -5.25 -52.17 5.42
C GLU A 13 -3.83 -51.82 5.93
N PRO A 14 -2.79 -52.32 5.23
CA PRO A 14 -1.46 -52.53 5.81
C PRO A 14 -0.44 -51.44 5.44
N SER A 15 0.63 -51.40 6.25
CA SER A 15 1.82 -50.59 6.04
C SER A 15 2.65 -51.06 4.83
N ARG A 16 3.17 -50.11 4.05
CA ARG A 16 4.32 -50.32 3.15
C ARG A 16 5.22 -49.09 3.13
N SER A 17 6.47 -49.32 3.50
CA SER A 17 7.65 -48.50 3.21
C SER A 17 8.07 -48.62 1.74
N PRO A 18 8.93 -47.69 1.26
CA PRO A 18 9.88 -48.09 0.22
C PRO A 18 11.31 -47.60 0.52
N THR A 19 12.22 -48.57 0.61
CA THR A 19 13.61 -48.44 0.18
C THR A 19 13.71 -48.98 -1.26
N SER A 20 14.48 -48.33 -2.14
CA SER A 20 15.28 -49.00 -3.18
C SER A 20 15.92 -47.99 -4.14
N THR A 21 17.24 -47.90 -4.02
CA THR A 21 18.20 -47.48 -5.05
C THR A 21 18.15 -48.38 -6.29
N ARG A 22 18.33 -47.82 -7.49
CA ARG A 22 19.20 -48.38 -8.55
C ARG A 22 19.39 -47.43 -9.74
N ARG A 23 20.66 -47.27 -10.10
CA ARG A 23 21.20 -46.72 -11.36
C ARG A 23 20.98 -47.74 -12.48
N LEU A 24 20.84 -47.31 -13.75
CA LEU A 24 21.85 -47.46 -14.80
C LEU A 24 21.42 -46.84 -16.15
N CYS A 25 22.42 -46.33 -16.84
CA CYS A 25 22.53 -45.71 -18.15
C CYS A 25 21.81 -46.39 -19.32
N TRP A 26 21.45 -45.62 -20.35
CA TRP A 26 21.89 -45.84 -21.75
C TRP A 26 21.95 -44.48 -22.48
N ALA A 27 23.06 -44.25 -23.17
CA ALA A 27 23.31 -43.13 -24.07
C ALA A 27 23.13 -43.61 -25.52
N LEU A 28 22.67 -42.74 -26.41
CA LEU A 28 23.13 -42.71 -27.81
C LEU A 28 22.70 -41.40 -28.49
N ALA A 29 23.69 -40.76 -29.08
CA ALA A 29 23.64 -39.56 -29.86
C ALA A 29 23.11 -39.81 -31.28
N LEU A 30 22.56 -38.79 -31.94
CA LEU A 30 22.77 -38.60 -33.38
C LEU A 30 22.68 -37.12 -33.76
N SER A 31 23.73 -36.68 -34.45
CA SER A 31 23.99 -35.36 -34.99
C SER A 31 23.17 -35.06 -36.25
N GLY A 32 22.96 -33.79 -36.56
CA GLY A 32 22.46 -33.34 -37.87
C GLY A 32 22.44 -31.83 -38.01
N ALA A 33 23.55 -31.25 -38.46
CA ALA A 33 23.66 -29.86 -38.91
C ALA A 33 23.33 -29.77 -40.41
N LEU A 34 22.56 -28.76 -40.82
CA LEU A 34 22.56 -28.24 -42.19
C LEU A 34 22.43 -26.72 -42.16
N ALA A 35 23.29 -26.09 -42.95
CA ALA A 35 23.41 -24.66 -43.16
C ALA A 35 22.79 -24.25 -44.51
N GLY A 36 22.28 -23.02 -44.57
CA GLY A 36 22.31 -22.15 -45.76
C GLY A 36 21.04 -22.03 -46.62
N CYS A 37 20.44 -20.84 -46.68
CA CYS A 37 20.33 -20.02 -47.91
C CYS A 37 19.59 -18.68 -47.69
N ASN A 38 20.21 -17.58 -48.14
CA ASN A 38 19.61 -16.27 -48.40
C ASN A 38 18.88 -16.28 -49.76
N SER A 39 17.68 -15.71 -49.87
CA SER A 39 17.23 -14.90 -51.02
C SER A 39 15.88 -14.19 -50.77
N CYS A 40 15.78 -12.95 -51.25
CA CYS A 40 14.69 -11.97 -51.13
C CYS A 40 13.38 -12.34 -51.88
N ASN A 41 12.19 -11.92 -51.41
CA ASN A 41 11.45 -10.71 -51.85
C ASN A 41 9.96 -10.70 -51.41
N GLU A 42 9.55 -9.53 -50.89
CA GLU A 42 8.31 -8.75 -51.08
C GLU A 42 6.89 -9.28 -50.73
N ASP A 43 6.11 -8.33 -50.17
CA ASP A 43 4.66 -8.22 -50.00
C ASP A 43 3.93 -8.92 -48.84
N ALA A 44 3.82 -8.22 -47.69
CA ALA A 44 2.57 -8.08 -46.92
C ALA A 44 2.68 -6.97 -45.83
N PRO A 45 1.62 -6.20 -45.55
CA PRO A 45 1.67 -4.97 -44.77
C PRO A 45 1.80 -5.17 -43.25
N TYR A 46 2.45 -4.18 -42.65
CA TYR A 46 2.84 -3.99 -41.26
C TYR A 46 1.65 -3.93 -40.27
N THR A 47 1.69 -4.75 -39.23
CA THR A 47 0.94 -4.53 -37.97
C THR A 47 1.87 -4.82 -36.79
N PRO A 48 2.25 -3.84 -35.93
CA PRO A 48 2.99 -4.17 -34.72
C PRO A 48 2.00 -4.38 -33.56
N PHE A 49 1.76 -5.65 -33.21
CA PHE A 49 1.55 -6.01 -31.82
C PHE A 49 2.94 -6.25 -31.22
N SER A 50 3.32 -5.48 -30.19
CA SER A 50 4.56 -5.74 -29.46
C SER A 50 4.33 -6.85 -28.44
N VAL A 51 4.82 -8.05 -28.77
CA VAL A 51 5.18 -9.06 -27.78
C VAL A 51 6.53 -8.70 -27.18
N SER A 52 6.62 -8.80 -25.86
CA SER A 52 7.79 -8.52 -25.04
C SER A 52 9.00 -9.33 -25.49
N SER A 53 10.07 -8.65 -25.91
CA SER A 53 11.40 -9.25 -26.07
C SER A 53 12.43 -8.44 -25.29
N SER A 54 12.96 -9.09 -24.27
CA SER A 54 14.16 -8.75 -23.53
C SER A 54 15.38 -8.74 -24.45
N GLY A 55 16.21 -7.70 -24.36
CA GLY A 55 17.46 -7.61 -25.10
C GLY A 55 18.19 -6.31 -24.80
N SER A 56 19.30 -6.42 -24.07
CA SER A 56 20.22 -5.36 -23.69
C SER A 56 20.67 -4.48 -24.86
N SER A 57 20.78 -3.17 -24.63
CA SER A 57 21.78 -2.33 -25.31
C SER A 57 22.12 -1.12 -24.46
N SER A 58 23.41 -0.96 -24.22
CA SER A 58 24.06 0.17 -23.56
C SER A 58 23.77 1.48 -24.30
N ALA A 59 23.46 2.54 -23.53
CA ALA A 59 23.48 3.91 -24.03
C ALA A 59 24.35 4.77 -23.12
N THR A 60 25.37 5.35 -23.73
CA THR A 60 26.38 6.24 -23.19
C THR A 60 25.75 7.52 -22.64
N ALA A 61 26.15 7.89 -21.43
CA ALA A 61 25.67 9.08 -20.71
C ALA A 61 26.17 10.38 -21.37
N ALA A 62 25.24 11.28 -21.66
CA ALA A 62 25.51 12.71 -21.76
C ALA A 62 24.87 13.39 -20.54
N SER A 63 25.73 13.87 -19.65
CA SER A 63 25.37 14.54 -18.41
C SER A 63 24.79 15.91 -18.68
N THR A 64 23.49 16.10 -18.41
CA THR A 64 22.92 17.41 -18.09
C THR A 64 22.43 17.36 -16.65
N SER A 65 23.12 18.14 -15.82
CA SER A 65 22.80 18.39 -14.41
C SER A 65 21.42 19.02 -14.29
N SER A 66 20.42 18.22 -13.92
CA SER A 66 19.13 18.69 -13.43
C SER A 66 19.18 18.72 -11.91
N THR A 67 19.21 19.92 -11.35
CA THR A 67 19.06 20.18 -9.92
C THR A 67 17.65 19.76 -9.53
N ALA A 68 17.54 18.69 -8.74
CA ALA A 68 16.26 18.24 -8.19
C ALA A 68 15.68 19.32 -7.25
N PRO A 69 14.37 19.65 -7.34
CA PRO A 69 13.75 20.55 -6.39
C PRO A 69 13.70 19.90 -5.00
N ASP A 70 14.02 20.69 -3.97
CA ASP A 70 13.90 20.28 -2.56
C ASP A 70 12.43 19.92 -2.27
N ALA A 71 12.19 18.67 -1.90
CA ALA A 71 10.87 18.17 -1.54
C ALA A 71 10.54 18.55 -0.09
N THR A 72 10.23 19.83 0.13
CA THR A 72 9.56 20.29 1.36
C THR A 72 8.12 19.77 1.34
N PRO A 73 7.57 19.23 2.44
CA PRO A 73 6.16 18.86 2.52
C PRO A 73 5.32 20.13 2.33
N SER A 74 4.82 20.33 1.11
CA SER A 74 4.07 21.52 0.75
C SER A 74 2.58 21.25 0.89
N SER A 75 1.96 21.99 1.81
CA SER A 75 0.51 22.19 1.87
C SER A 75 0.03 23.24 0.87
N GLU A 76 0.90 23.73 -0.02
CA GLU A 76 0.51 24.71 -1.03
C GLU A 76 -0.57 24.14 -1.94
N PRO A 77 -1.53 24.97 -2.38
CA PRO A 77 -2.49 24.58 -3.41
C PRO A 77 -1.75 24.06 -4.64
N MET A 78 -2.37 23.10 -5.36
CA MET A 78 -1.81 22.67 -6.64
C MET A 78 -1.65 23.90 -7.55
N PRO A 79 -0.49 24.07 -8.21
CA PRO A 79 -0.30 25.18 -9.13
C PRO A 79 -1.41 25.16 -10.18
N GLU A 80 -1.97 26.33 -10.50
CA GLU A 80 -3.04 26.45 -11.50
C GLU A 80 -2.61 25.83 -12.84
N PRO A 81 -3.55 25.23 -13.60
CA PRO A 81 -3.22 24.68 -14.91
C PRO A 81 -2.76 25.81 -15.84
N PRO A 82 -1.84 25.53 -16.78
CA PRO A 82 -1.41 26.51 -17.77
C PRO A 82 -2.60 27.13 -18.53
N PHE A 83 -3.60 26.31 -18.87
CA PHE A 83 -4.82 26.79 -19.49
C PHE A 83 -5.84 27.32 -18.48
N LYS A 84 -6.24 28.57 -18.66
CA LYS A 84 -7.31 29.22 -17.89
C LYS A 84 -8.64 29.04 -18.60
N GLY A 85 -9.22 27.86 -18.46
CA GLY A 85 -10.53 27.55 -19.01
C GLY A 85 -11.69 28.20 -18.24
N LYS A 86 -12.87 28.17 -18.85
CA LYS A 86 -14.11 28.62 -18.23
C LYS A 86 -14.74 27.50 -17.41
N ALA A 87 -15.30 27.84 -16.26
CA ALA A 87 -16.19 26.96 -15.51
C ALA A 87 -17.61 27.01 -16.12
N ALA A 88 -18.34 25.90 -16.04
CA ALA A 88 -19.71 25.86 -16.53
C ALA A 88 -20.67 26.80 -15.75
N LEU A 89 -21.60 27.38 -16.50
CA LEU A 89 -22.76 28.09 -15.98
C LEU A 89 -23.72 27.10 -15.33
N LYS A 90 -24.35 27.49 -14.22
CA LYS A 90 -25.43 26.71 -13.62
C LYS A 90 -26.76 27.08 -14.26
N ALA A 91 -27.53 26.06 -14.64
CA ALA A 91 -28.86 26.27 -15.20
C ALA A 91 -29.83 26.85 -14.15
N PRO A 92 -30.85 27.61 -14.58
CA PRO A 92 -31.99 27.92 -13.72
C PRO A 92 -32.66 26.64 -13.21
N ALA A 93 -33.23 26.69 -12.01
CA ALA A 93 -33.82 25.52 -11.37
C ALA A 93 -34.89 24.88 -12.27
N ARG A 94 -34.70 23.59 -12.60
CA ARG A 94 -35.61 22.78 -13.44
C ARG A 94 -35.84 23.35 -14.85
N ALA A 95 -34.85 24.04 -15.42
CA ALA A 95 -34.95 24.58 -16.77
C ALA A 95 -35.03 23.47 -17.83
N THR A 96 -36.12 23.43 -18.59
CA THR A 96 -36.27 22.59 -19.80
C THR A 96 -35.95 23.35 -21.09
N LYS A 97 -35.88 24.68 -21.00
CA LYS A 97 -35.42 25.59 -22.05
C LYS A 97 -34.41 26.56 -21.46
N TRP A 98 -33.34 26.85 -22.19
CA TRP A 98 -32.27 27.73 -21.71
C TRP A 98 -31.54 28.38 -22.88
N LYS A 99 -31.30 29.70 -22.79
CA LYS A 99 -30.48 30.42 -23.75
C LYS A 99 -29.02 30.45 -23.30
N VAL A 100 -28.14 29.87 -24.10
CA VAL A 100 -26.70 29.67 -23.82
C VAL A 100 -25.93 29.92 -25.11
N ALA A 101 -24.83 30.67 -25.07
CA ALA A 101 -24.04 31.05 -26.24
C ALA A 101 -24.87 31.74 -27.35
N GLY A 102 -25.97 32.41 -26.97
CA GLY A 102 -26.93 32.99 -27.93
C GLY A 102 -27.88 31.98 -28.59
N LEU A 103 -27.71 30.67 -28.35
CA LEU A 103 -28.54 29.59 -28.83
C LEU A 103 -29.74 29.35 -27.90
N ASP A 104 -30.92 29.12 -28.48
CA ASP A 104 -32.12 28.73 -27.72
C ASP A 104 -32.17 27.20 -27.61
N LEU A 105 -31.78 26.66 -26.46
CA LEU A 105 -31.62 25.22 -26.23
C LEU A 105 -32.86 24.63 -25.53
N ALA A 106 -33.19 23.39 -25.87
CA ALA A 106 -34.21 22.57 -25.20
C ALA A 106 -33.55 21.30 -24.64
N ALA A 107 -33.86 20.98 -23.39
CA ALA A 107 -33.38 19.76 -22.76
C ALA A 107 -34.04 18.53 -23.40
N PRO A 108 -33.38 17.36 -23.42
CA PRO A 108 -34.00 16.12 -23.86
C PRO A 108 -35.30 15.82 -23.10
N ASP A 109 -36.21 15.09 -23.73
CA ASP A 109 -37.51 14.76 -23.13
C ASP A 109 -37.36 14.09 -21.75
N GLY A 110 -38.05 14.63 -20.75
CA GLY A 110 -37.99 14.15 -19.36
C GLY A 110 -36.73 14.57 -18.58
N GLN A 111 -35.87 15.41 -19.16
CA GLN A 111 -34.69 15.96 -18.51
C GLN A 111 -34.80 17.48 -18.30
N VAL A 112 -33.93 18.00 -17.43
CA VAL A 112 -33.71 19.42 -17.18
C VAL A 112 -32.22 19.72 -17.28
N PHE A 113 -31.87 20.93 -17.72
CA PHE A 113 -30.47 21.38 -17.70
C PHE A 113 -29.96 21.54 -16.27
N GLU A 114 -28.71 21.15 -16.04
CA GLU A 114 -28.00 21.39 -14.79
C GLU A 114 -26.82 22.35 -14.99
N GLN A 115 -26.04 22.14 -16.05
CA GLN A 115 -24.85 22.93 -16.36
C GLN A 115 -24.73 23.17 -17.87
N ALA A 116 -24.08 24.28 -18.26
CA ALA A 116 -23.66 24.49 -19.64
C ALA A 116 -22.33 25.23 -19.72
N LEU A 117 -21.59 24.97 -20.79
CA LEU A 117 -20.28 25.56 -21.06
C LEU A 117 -20.29 26.21 -22.44
N GLU A 118 -19.77 27.43 -22.52
CA GLU A 118 -19.76 28.25 -23.74
C GLU A 118 -18.32 28.50 -24.22
N ALA A 119 -17.96 27.93 -25.36
CA ALA A 119 -16.67 28.11 -26.00
C ALA A 119 -16.78 27.83 -27.50
N ASP A 120 -15.78 28.27 -28.25
CA ASP A 120 -15.60 27.89 -29.65
C ASP A 120 -14.85 26.54 -29.69
N PHE A 121 -15.61 25.44 -29.78
CA PHE A 121 -15.03 24.09 -29.70
C PHE A 121 -14.61 23.55 -31.08
N ASP A 122 -15.19 24.07 -32.17
CA ASP A 122 -14.84 23.67 -33.54
C ASP A 122 -13.76 24.58 -34.17
N GLY A 123 -13.56 25.78 -33.65
CA GLY A 123 -12.58 26.76 -34.11
C GLY A 123 -13.10 27.66 -35.23
N ASP A 124 -14.42 27.84 -35.35
CA ASP A 124 -15.06 28.67 -36.38
C ASP A 124 -15.28 30.15 -35.96
N GLU A 125 -14.72 30.54 -34.82
CA GLU A 125 -14.84 31.86 -34.17
C GLU A 125 -16.25 32.20 -33.67
N LYS A 126 -17.19 31.24 -33.67
CA LYS A 126 -18.52 31.39 -33.07
C LYS A 126 -18.61 30.58 -31.79
N ALA A 127 -19.47 31.03 -30.89
CA ALA A 127 -19.68 30.33 -29.64
C ALA A 127 -20.58 29.11 -29.85
N ASP A 128 -20.09 27.95 -29.45
CA ASP A 128 -20.87 26.74 -29.26
C ASP A 128 -21.33 26.61 -27.81
N ALA A 129 -22.24 25.66 -27.57
CA ALA A 129 -22.66 25.28 -26.23
C ALA A 129 -22.50 23.77 -26.00
N VAL A 130 -22.04 23.40 -24.81
CA VAL A 130 -22.15 22.02 -24.30
C VAL A 130 -23.04 22.03 -23.08
N THR A 131 -24.05 21.18 -23.03
CA THR A 131 -25.00 21.11 -21.91
C THR A 131 -24.96 19.76 -21.23
N TRP A 132 -25.04 19.78 -19.90
CA TRP A 132 -25.27 18.60 -19.07
C TRP A 132 -26.72 18.64 -18.56
N SER A 133 -27.47 17.62 -18.93
CA SER A 133 -28.89 17.48 -18.58
C SER A 133 -29.08 16.26 -17.67
N VAL A 134 -30.04 16.33 -16.75
CA VAL A 134 -30.37 15.26 -15.79
C VAL A 134 -31.87 15.01 -15.76
N ALA A 135 -32.27 13.78 -15.43
CA ALA A 135 -33.68 13.42 -15.28
C ALA A 135 -34.44 14.37 -14.32
N GLN A 136 -35.64 14.79 -14.72
CA GLN A 136 -36.47 15.73 -13.96
C GLN A 136 -36.95 15.16 -12.61
N ALA A 137 -37.13 13.84 -12.51
CA ALA A 137 -37.57 13.15 -11.31
C ALA A 137 -36.47 12.21 -10.78
N PRO A 138 -36.05 12.32 -9.50
CA PRO A 138 -35.09 11.39 -8.90
C PRO A 138 -35.63 9.95 -8.88
N GLY A 139 -34.77 8.96 -9.16
CA GLY A 139 -35.08 7.54 -8.91
C GLY A 139 -35.65 6.73 -10.07
N LYS A 140 -35.99 7.35 -11.21
CA LYS A 140 -36.12 6.61 -12.48
C LYS A 140 -34.75 6.68 -13.17
N GLY A 141 -34.06 5.54 -13.26
CA GLY A 141 -32.65 5.36 -13.67
C GLY A 141 -32.03 6.59 -14.34
N ALA A 142 -31.01 7.17 -13.70
CA ALA A 142 -30.53 8.52 -14.00
C ALA A 142 -30.05 8.65 -15.46
N ALA A 143 -30.97 9.02 -16.34
CA ALA A 143 -30.69 9.49 -17.68
C ALA A 143 -30.10 10.90 -17.52
N ALA A 144 -28.78 10.96 -17.51
CA ALA A 144 -28.07 12.21 -17.60
C ALA A 144 -27.16 12.15 -18.81
N THR A 145 -27.17 13.23 -19.58
CA THR A 145 -26.63 13.26 -20.94
C THR A 145 -25.87 14.55 -21.16
N LEU A 146 -24.69 14.44 -21.75
CA LEU A 146 -23.87 15.55 -22.22
C LEU A 146 -24.11 15.74 -23.72
N THR A 147 -24.54 16.94 -24.13
CA THR A 147 -24.87 17.25 -25.52
C THR A 147 -24.08 18.45 -26.01
N PHE A 148 -23.48 18.34 -27.20
CA PHE A 148 -22.86 19.43 -27.93
C PHE A 148 -23.87 20.09 -28.87
N HIS A 149 -23.90 21.41 -28.87
CA HIS A 149 -24.74 22.26 -29.70
C HIS A 149 -23.84 23.21 -30.47
N SER A 150 -23.60 22.89 -31.75
CA SER A 150 -22.78 23.76 -32.61
C SER A 150 -23.51 25.05 -32.97
N SER A 151 -22.75 26.09 -33.27
CA SER A 151 -23.26 27.37 -33.79
C SER A 151 -24.10 27.22 -35.08
N SER A 152 -23.85 26.14 -35.84
CA SER A 152 -24.61 25.78 -37.06
C SER A 152 -25.99 25.15 -36.80
N GLY A 153 -26.32 24.86 -35.52
CA GLY A 153 -27.57 24.24 -35.11
C GLY A 153 -27.55 22.70 -35.08
N LYS A 154 -26.41 22.06 -35.38
CA LYS A 154 -26.23 20.61 -35.19
C LYS A 154 -26.08 20.28 -33.71
N ASN A 155 -26.90 19.36 -33.22
CA ASN A 155 -26.84 18.82 -31.86
C ASN A 155 -26.31 17.38 -31.88
N THR A 156 -25.32 17.06 -31.04
CA THR A 156 -24.71 15.74 -30.95
C THR A 156 -24.59 15.31 -29.49
N THR A 157 -25.12 14.14 -29.15
CA THR A 157 -24.88 13.54 -27.83
C THR A 157 -23.43 13.09 -27.75
N LEU A 158 -22.71 13.59 -26.75
CA LEU A 158 -21.29 13.27 -26.55
C LEU A 158 -21.11 12.04 -25.67
N THR A 159 -21.84 11.97 -24.55
CA THR A 159 -21.83 10.82 -23.63
C THR A 159 -23.03 10.86 -22.71
N ASP A 160 -23.48 9.70 -22.27
CA ASP A 160 -24.38 9.56 -21.12
C ASP A 160 -23.60 9.35 -19.82
N LEU A 161 -24.30 9.44 -18.69
CA LEU A 161 -23.78 9.01 -17.40
C LEU A 161 -23.34 7.54 -17.48
N PRO A 162 -22.06 7.22 -17.21
CA PRO A 162 -21.61 5.85 -17.34
C PRO A 162 -22.34 4.89 -16.39
N GLY A 163 -22.73 3.72 -16.89
CA GLY A 163 -23.56 2.76 -16.13
C GLY A 163 -22.90 2.17 -14.88
N PHE A 164 -21.58 2.34 -14.71
CA PHE A 164 -20.87 1.96 -13.48
C PHE A 164 -20.99 3.00 -12.37
N VAL A 165 -21.39 4.24 -12.68
CA VAL A 165 -21.61 5.26 -11.65
C VAL A 165 -22.89 4.90 -10.90
N PRO A 166 -22.85 4.72 -9.56
CA PRO A 166 -24.03 4.31 -8.80
C PRO A 166 -25.19 5.29 -8.97
N THR A 167 -26.37 4.74 -9.27
CA THR A 167 -27.63 5.49 -9.36
C THR A 167 -28.69 4.82 -8.47
N GLY A 168 -29.65 5.60 -7.98
CA GLY A 168 -30.72 5.09 -7.14
C GLY A 168 -31.33 6.17 -6.23
N PRO A 169 -32.43 5.85 -5.53
CA PRO A 169 -33.12 6.80 -4.65
C PRO A 169 -32.26 7.29 -3.47
N ASP A 170 -31.27 6.49 -3.05
CA ASP A 170 -30.35 6.83 -1.95
C ASP A 170 -28.99 7.35 -2.41
N CYS A 171 -28.81 7.59 -3.72
CA CYS A 171 -27.59 8.14 -4.29
C CYS A 171 -27.83 9.56 -4.80
N ARG A 172 -26.92 10.47 -4.47
CA ARG A 172 -26.89 11.84 -4.99
C ARG A 172 -25.73 11.98 -5.96
N LEU A 173 -26.01 12.45 -7.17
CA LEU A 173 -25.01 12.81 -8.17
C LEU A 173 -24.52 14.24 -7.93
N SER A 174 -23.21 14.44 -8.01
CA SER A 174 -22.56 15.75 -8.14
C SER A 174 -21.70 15.79 -9.39
N THR A 175 -21.77 16.87 -10.14
CA THR A 175 -21.09 17.04 -11.42
C THR A 175 -20.27 18.32 -11.47
N LYS A 176 -19.16 18.29 -12.20
CA LYS A 176 -18.33 19.45 -12.51
C LYS A 176 -17.99 19.40 -14.00
N LEU A 177 -18.38 20.44 -14.73
CA LEU A 177 -18.07 20.64 -16.14
C LEU A 177 -17.18 21.87 -16.26
N ASP A 178 -15.98 21.70 -16.80
CA ASP A 178 -15.02 22.79 -17.02
C ASP A 178 -14.41 22.67 -18.42
N GLN A 179 -14.09 23.80 -19.04
CA GLN A 179 -13.20 23.82 -20.20
C GLN A 179 -11.78 23.54 -19.70
N THR A 180 -11.09 22.56 -20.27
CA THR A 180 -9.73 22.18 -19.83
C THR A 180 -8.66 22.38 -20.89
N GLY A 181 -9.04 22.69 -22.13
CA GLY A 181 -8.16 23.13 -23.19
C GLY A 181 -8.90 24.01 -24.20
N PRO A 182 -8.22 24.51 -25.23
CA PRO A 182 -8.82 25.34 -26.27
C PRO A 182 -10.10 24.74 -26.87
N LYS A 183 -10.07 23.45 -27.24
CA LYS A 183 -11.15 22.72 -27.91
C LYS A 183 -11.67 21.54 -27.09
N THR A 184 -11.32 21.49 -25.81
CA THR A 184 -11.60 20.34 -24.94
C THR A 184 -12.21 20.76 -23.60
N LEU A 185 -13.00 19.84 -23.05
CA LEU A 185 -13.66 19.99 -21.77
C LEU A 185 -13.51 18.72 -20.94
N THR A 186 -13.72 18.87 -19.63
CA THR A 186 -13.75 17.76 -18.68
C THR A 186 -15.08 17.74 -17.96
N LEU A 187 -15.71 16.57 -17.93
CA LEU A 187 -16.85 16.25 -17.08
C LEU A 187 -16.40 15.30 -15.96
N ILE A 188 -16.49 15.75 -14.71
CA ILE A 188 -16.32 14.91 -13.53
C ILE A 188 -17.70 14.63 -12.94
N THR A 189 -18.05 13.35 -12.81
CA THR A 189 -19.27 12.90 -12.14
C THR A 189 -18.92 12.09 -10.90
N ARG A 190 -19.72 12.23 -9.84
CA ARG A 190 -19.52 11.51 -8.58
C ARG A 190 -20.85 11.25 -7.91
N ALA A 191 -21.10 10.00 -7.55
CA ALA A 191 -22.22 9.58 -6.73
C ALA A 191 -21.81 9.50 -5.26
N THR A 192 -22.68 9.99 -4.38
CA THR A 192 -22.61 9.79 -2.93
C THR A 192 -23.87 9.06 -2.50
N CYS A 193 -23.73 7.82 -2.03
CA CYS A 193 -24.85 6.98 -1.61
C CYS A 193 -24.93 6.87 -0.09
N LYS A 194 -26.14 6.78 0.47
CA LYS A 194 -26.32 6.54 1.92
C LYS A 194 -25.91 5.13 2.32
N ALA A 195 -26.21 4.14 1.48
CA ALA A 195 -25.81 2.76 1.69
C ALA A 195 -24.30 2.61 1.44
N ALA A 196 -23.64 1.79 2.26
CA ALA A 196 -22.25 1.43 2.05
C ALA A 196 -22.11 0.66 0.73
N LEU A 197 -21.26 1.16 -0.17
CA LEU A 197 -20.93 0.48 -1.42
C LEU A 197 -19.83 -0.56 -1.17
N ILE A 198 -19.74 -1.54 -2.07
CA ILE A 198 -18.61 -2.48 -2.06
C ILE A 198 -17.32 -1.67 -2.17
N PRO A 199 -16.35 -1.84 -1.24
CA PRO A 199 -15.14 -1.05 -1.26
C PRO A 199 -14.41 -1.11 -2.60
N ARG A 200 -13.80 0.01 -2.98
CA ARG A 200 -13.09 0.18 -4.27
C ARG A 200 -13.99 0.07 -5.52
N SER A 201 -15.30 -0.09 -5.37
CA SER A 201 -16.20 0.10 -6.51
C SER A 201 -16.11 1.55 -7.00
N PRO A 202 -16.06 1.79 -8.32
CA PRO A 202 -16.15 3.13 -8.85
C PRO A 202 -17.41 3.84 -8.37
N VAL A 203 -17.24 5.07 -7.89
CA VAL A 203 -18.34 5.95 -7.49
C VAL A 203 -18.45 7.17 -8.38
N GLY A 204 -17.53 7.34 -9.32
CA GLY A 204 -17.51 8.48 -10.22
C GLY A 204 -16.75 8.20 -11.50
N ALA A 205 -16.90 9.11 -12.45
CA ALA A 205 -16.19 9.11 -13.71
C ALA A 205 -15.50 10.46 -13.93
N LEU A 206 -14.36 10.43 -14.60
CA LEU A 206 -13.74 11.60 -15.21
C LEU A 206 -13.66 11.35 -16.71
N THR A 207 -14.29 12.21 -17.49
CA THR A 207 -14.33 12.10 -18.95
C THR A 207 -13.83 13.38 -19.57
N VAL A 208 -12.81 13.29 -20.42
CA VAL A 208 -12.30 14.42 -21.21
C VAL A 208 -12.78 14.28 -22.64
N LEU A 209 -13.34 15.35 -23.20
CA LEU A 209 -13.96 15.34 -24.52
C LEU A 209 -13.51 16.51 -25.39
N ALA A 210 -13.37 16.25 -26.70
CA ALA A 210 -13.27 17.24 -27.77
C ALA A 210 -14.61 17.26 -28.54
N PRO A 211 -15.55 18.16 -28.22
CA PRO A 211 -16.95 18.08 -28.69
C PRO A 211 -17.13 18.03 -30.21
N ALA A 212 -16.28 18.76 -30.95
CA ALA A 212 -16.36 18.87 -32.40
C ALA A 212 -15.59 17.78 -33.17
N ALA A 213 -14.83 16.91 -32.48
CA ALA A 213 -14.04 15.86 -33.11
C ALA A 213 -14.92 14.68 -33.57
N ASP A 214 -14.48 13.93 -34.59
CA ASP A 214 -15.16 12.71 -35.06
C ASP A 214 -15.30 11.65 -33.97
N LYS A 215 -14.31 11.60 -33.05
CA LYS A 215 -14.33 10.77 -31.84
C LYS A 215 -14.25 11.69 -30.62
N PRO A 216 -15.40 12.15 -30.09
CA PRO A 216 -15.38 13.20 -29.07
C PRO A 216 -14.75 12.78 -27.75
N LYS A 217 -14.87 11.52 -27.35
CA LYS A 217 -14.35 11.03 -26.07
C LYS A 217 -12.84 10.76 -26.18
N LEU A 218 -12.03 11.58 -25.52
CA LEU A 218 -10.57 11.45 -25.54
C LEU A 218 -10.10 10.44 -24.51
N ILE A 219 -10.55 10.59 -23.25
CA ILE A 219 -10.33 9.63 -22.17
C ILE A 219 -11.58 9.49 -21.30
N GLU A 220 -11.74 8.33 -20.69
CA GLU A 220 -12.67 8.09 -19.58
C GLU A 220 -11.95 7.30 -18.50
N LEU A 221 -12.08 7.75 -17.26
CA LEU A 221 -11.48 7.12 -16.08
C LEU A 221 -12.56 6.82 -15.07
N ARG A 222 -12.51 5.64 -14.47
CA ARG A 222 -13.38 5.28 -13.34
C ARG A 222 -12.67 5.58 -12.04
N LEU A 223 -13.38 6.24 -11.13
CA LEU A 223 -12.85 6.72 -9.87
C LEU A 223 -13.56 6.03 -8.71
N ALA A 224 -12.84 5.18 -7.98
CA ALA A 224 -13.29 4.72 -6.67
C ALA A 224 -12.94 5.75 -5.59
N ASP A 225 -13.64 5.70 -4.46
CA ASP A 225 -13.33 6.54 -3.30
C ASP A 225 -11.96 6.24 -2.73
N VAL A 226 -11.24 7.25 -2.25
CA VAL A 226 -10.01 7.04 -1.48
C VAL A 226 -10.30 6.38 -0.13
N VAL A 227 -9.26 5.90 0.55
CA VAL A 227 -9.39 5.35 1.90
C VAL A 227 -9.87 6.46 2.86
N PRO A 228 -10.72 6.16 3.86
CA PRO A 228 -11.12 7.14 4.87
C PRO A 228 -9.92 7.87 5.50
N GLY A 229 -10.05 9.19 5.68
CA GLY A 229 -8.97 10.04 6.19
C GLY A 229 -7.99 10.56 5.14
N GLU A 230 -8.09 10.09 3.90
CA GLU A 230 -7.35 10.62 2.75
C GLU A 230 -8.25 11.57 1.94
N ARG A 231 -7.63 12.51 1.22
CA ARG A 231 -8.32 13.37 0.24
C ARG A 231 -7.61 13.26 -1.10
N ARG A 232 -8.40 13.23 -2.19
CA ARG A 232 -7.88 13.24 -3.56
C ARG A 232 -8.28 14.53 -4.25
N GLN A 233 -7.30 15.19 -4.85
CA GLN A 233 -7.50 16.29 -5.79
C GLN A 233 -7.07 15.83 -7.19
N ILE A 234 -7.79 16.27 -8.21
CA ILE A 234 -7.49 15.96 -9.61
C ILE A 234 -7.46 17.30 -10.36
N GLN A 235 -6.39 17.51 -11.10
CA GLN A 235 -6.23 18.64 -12.01
C GLN A 235 -6.04 18.08 -13.43
N ILE A 236 -6.80 18.64 -14.37
CA ILE A 236 -6.70 18.31 -15.79
C ILE A 236 -6.23 19.55 -16.54
N ASP A 237 -5.29 19.35 -17.45
CA ASP A 237 -4.88 20.33 -18.46
C ASP A 237 -4.95 19.63 -19.81
N SER A 238 -5.59 20.26 -20.78
CA SER A 238 -5.80 19.70 -22.11
C SER A 238 -5.21 20.59 -23.20
N THR A 239 -4.01 21.13 -22.94
CA THR A 239 -3.28 21.91 -23.94
C THR A 239 -2.47 20.99 -24.86
N ASP A 240 -2.26 21.44 -26.09
CA ASP A 240 -1.34 20.83 -27.03
C ASP A 240 0.10 20.87 -26.48
N HIS A 241 0.60 19.74 -26.00
CA HIS A 241 1.90 19.63 -25.35
C HIS A 241 3.02 19.29 -26.32
N ASP A 242 2.72 18.57 -27.40
CA ASP A 242 3.71 18.19 -28.40
C ASP A 242 3.69 19.04 -29.68
N LYS A 243 2.78 20.02 -29.73
CA LYS A 243 2.65 21.06 -30.75
C LYS A 243 2.19 20.52 -32.11
N ASP A 244 1.38 19.47 -32.11
CA ASP A 244 0.80 18.90 -33.33
C ASP A 244 -0.54 19.56 -33.74
N GLY A 245 -1.02 20.51 -32.94
CA GLY A 245 -2.26 21.25 -33.16
C GLY A 245 -3.49 20.57 -32.56
N LEU A 246 -3.34 19.43 -31.89
CA LEU A 246 -4.41 18.73 -31.18
C LEU A 246 -4.24 18.90 -29.67
N ASP A 247 -5.37 19.00 -28.97
CA ASP A 247 -5.37 19.08 -27.50
C ASP A 247 -4.99 17.72 -26.90
N ASP A 248 -3.89 17.67 -26.14
CA ASP A 248 -3.50 16.50 -25.35
C ASP A 248 -4.28 16.43 -24.03
N VAL A 249 -4.03 15.41 -23.21
CA VAL A 249 -4.61 15.32 -21.86
C VAL A 249 -3.53 15.01 -20.84
N SER A 250 -3.31 15.96 -19.94
CA SER A 250 -2.49 15.81 -18.74
C SER A 250 -3.38 15.76 -17.50
N LEU A 251 -3.22 14.70 -16.70
CA LEU A 251 -3.88 14.53 -15.41
C LEU A 251 -2.85 14.53 -14.30
N LYS A 252 -3.00 15.45 -13.35
CA LYS A 252 -2.24 15.46 -12.10
C LYS A 252 -3.15 15.05 -10.95
N LEU A 253 -2.86 13.91 -10.35
CA LEU A 253 -3.57 13.38 -9.19
C LEU A 253 -2.76 13.70 -7.94
N ARG A 254 -3.37 14.33 -6.94
CA ARG A 254 -2.77 14.59 -5.63
C ARG A 254 -3.52 13.83 -4.56
N LEU A 255 -2.80 13.08 -3.73
CA LEU A 255 -3.31 12.44 -2.52
C LEU A 255 -2.81 13.22 -1.31
N GLU A 256 -3.71 13.58 -0.41
CA GLU A 256 -3.41 14.32 0.81
C GLU A 256 -3.81 13.51 2.05
N ARG A 257 -2.95 13.57 3.06
CA ARG A 257 -3.21 13.03 4.40
C ARG A 257 -2.64 13.98 5.44
N GLY A 258 -3.52 14.61 6.22
CA GLY A 258 -3.11 15.69 7.12
C GLY A 258 -2.51 16.86 6.34
N SER A 259 -1.30 17.28 6.71
CA SER A 259 -0.56 18.37 6.04
C SER A 259 0.35 17.91 4.90
N VAL A 260 0.38 16.60 4.61
CA VAL A 260 1.33 15.99 3.68
C VAL A 260 0.62 15.55 2.41
N SER A 261 1.28 15.73 1.27
CA SER A 261 0.71 15.38 -0.03
C SER A 261 1.73 14.68 -0.94
N ALA A 262 1.22 13.85 -1.84
CA ALA A 262 1.99 13.24 -2.92
C ALA A 262 1.23 13.39 -4.23
N THR A 263 1.95 13.42 -5.36
CA THR A 263 1.35 13.61 -6.69
C THR A 263 1.73 12.53 -7.70
N ALA A 264 0.88 12.26 -8.68
CA ALA A 264 1.18 11.38 -9.81
C ALA A 264 0.65 12.05 -11.07
N ASN A 265 1.47 12.09 -12.11
CA ASN A 265 1.09 12.63 -13.39
C ASN A 265 0.72 11.50 -14.34
N PHE A 266 -0.25 11.73 -15.20
CA PHE A 266 -0.58 10.88 -16.32
C PHE A 266 -0.73 11.76 -17.53
N ALA A 267 -0.28 11.29 -18.69
CA ALA A 267 -0.40 12.02 -19.93
C ALA A 267 -0.94 11.11 -21.03
N TRP A 268 -1.75 11.68 -21.90
CA TRP A 268 -2.25 11.05 -23.11
C TRP A 268 -2.12 12.04 -24.26
N TYR A 269 -1.53 11.57 -25.36
CA TYR A 269 -1.34 12.36 -26.56
C TYR A 269 -2.40 12.03 -27.60
N GLN A 270 -2.93 13.05 -28.27
CA GLN A 270 -3.79 12.80 -29.42
C GLN A 270 -2.95 12.32 -30.62
N ARG A 271 -3.47 11.32 -31.33
CA ARG A 271 -2.85 10.75 -32.52
C ARG A 271 -3.92 10.48 -33.56
N ALA A 272 -3.52 10.33 -34.81
CA ALA A 272 -4.45 10.04 -35.91
C ALA A 272 -5.31 8.78 -35.68
N GLN A 273 -4.79 7.78 -34.94
CA GLN A 273 -5.53 6.55 -34.62
C GLN A 273 -6.39 6.65 -33.34
N GLY A 274 -6.26 7.74 -32.59
CA GLY A 274 -6.91 7.99 -31.31
C GLY A 274 -5.89 8.29 -30.21
N THR A 275 -6.42 8.55 -29.02
CA THR A 275 -5.64 8.90 -27.82
C THR A 275 -4.66 7.79 -27.43
N ALA A 276 -3.38 8.12 -27.26
CA ALA A 276 -2.34 7.20 -26.81
C ALA A 276 -1.74 7.66 -25.48
N ARG A 277 -1.68 6.78 -24.47
CA ARG A 277 -1.09 7.10 -23.17
C ARG A 277 0.44 7.21 -23.27
N ASP A 278 1.02 8.21 -22.61
CA ASP A 278 2.46 8.24 -22.30
C ASP A 278 2.83 7.06 -21.40
N ASP A 279 3.75 6.22 -21.86
CA ASP A 279 4.19 5.05 -21.11
C ASP A 279 5.23 5.38 -20.02
N SER A 280 5.80 6.59 -20.06
CA SER A 280 6.75 7.09 -19.08
C SER A 280 6.09 7.62 -17.81
N GLU A 281 4.83 8.02 -17.88
CA GLU A 281 4.03 8.48 -16.74
C GLU A 281 3.01 7.41 -16.31
N PRO A 282 2.76 7.22 -14.99
CA PRO A 282 3.20 8.03 -13.86
C PRO A 282 4.58 7.67 -13.29
N ARG A 283 5.33 6.74 -13.93
CA ARG A 283 6.62 6.27 -13.40
C ARG A 283 7.57 7.44 -13.14
N LYS A 284 7.74 8.34 -14.12
CA LYS A 284 8.68 9.47 -14.03
C LYS A 284 8.34 10.42 -12.87
N SER A 285 7.08 10.82 -12.73
CA SER A 285 6.64 11.69 -11.63
C SER A 285 6.75 11.04 -10.25
N LEU A 286 6.48 9.73 -10.14
CA LEU A 286 6.67 8.96 -8.91
C LEU A 286 8.15 8.75 -8.58
N ASP A 287 8.99 8.45 -9.58
CA ASP A 287 10.44 8.30 -9.42
C ASP A 287 11.04 9.59 -8.86
N ALA A 288 10.71 10.75 -9.44
CA ALA A 288 11.18 12.05 -8.96
C ALA A 288 10.87 12.29 -7.47
N GLN A 289 9.65 12.00 -7.03
CA GLN A 289 9.27 12.15 -5.62
C GLN A 289 9.94 11.14 -4.70
N SER A 290 10.14 9.90 -5.15
CA SER A 290 10.85 8.90 -4.33
C SER A 290 12.33 9.23 -4.13
N TYR A 291 12.99 9.85 -5.12
CA TYR A 291 14.33 10.41 -4.93
C TYR A 291 14.33 11.57 -3.92
N GLY A 292 13.35 12.47 -4.02
CA GLY A 292 13.15 13.54 -3.04
C GLY A 292 12.96 12.98 -1.63
N ALA A 293 12.09 11.99 -1.45
CA ALA A 293 11.82 11.34 -0.17
C ALA A 293 13.06 10.64 0.41
N LEU A 294 13.84 9.92 -0.42
CA LEU A 294 15.10 9.30 0.00
C LEU A 294 16.16 10.34 0.41
N SER A 295 16.27 11.43 -0.33
CA SER A 295 17.15 12.55 0.02
C SER A 295 16.72 13.16 1.35
N SER A 296 15.43 13.43 1.55
CA SER A 296 14.90 13.97 2.81
C SER A 296 15.14 13.01 3.98
N ALA A 297 14.91 11.70 3.82
CA ALA A 297 15.20 10.70 4.85
C ALA A 297 16.65 10.74 5.33
N LYS A 298 17.61 10.91 4.39
CA LYS A 298 19.04 11.03 4.70
C LYS A 298 19.41 12.36 5.38
N LYS A 299 18.57 13.39 5.28
CA LYS A 299 18.81 14.74 5.83
C LYS A 299 18.04 15.03 7.12
N THR A 300 16.85 14.47 7.27
CA THR A 300 15.87 14.83 8.33
C THR A 300 15.30 13.62 9.07
N GLY A 301 15.78 12.41 8.75
CA GLY A 301 15.40 11.20 9.48
C GLY A 301 13.90 10.91 9.45
N HIS A 302 13.32 10.57 10.60
CA HIS A 302 11.90 10.21 10.68
C HIS A 302 10.94 11.35 10.36
N GLN A 303 11.38 12.60 10.30
CA GLN A 303 10.55 13.71 9.80
C GLN A 303 10.11 13.49 8.34
N ALA A 304 10.83 12.68 7.57
CA ALA A 304 10.47 12.31 6.20
C ALA A 304 9.40 11.20 6.10
N LEU A 305 9.13 10.44 7.18
CA LEU A 305 8.22 9.29 7.14
C LEU A 305 6.81 9.61 6.64
N PRO A 306 6.15 10.71 7.08
CA PRO A 306 4.82 11.04 6.58
C PRO A 306 4.77 11.19 5.04
N GLN A 307 5.81 11.76 4.44
CA GLN A 307 5.91 11.93 2.98
C GLN A 307 6.11 10.58 2.29
N ILE A 308 7.02 9.74 2.80
CA ILE A 308 7.28 8.39 2.30
C ILE A 308 5.99 7.56 2.29
N GLN A 309 5.27 7.53 3.41
CA GLN A 309 4.02 6.79 3.55
C GLN A 309 2.90 7.35 2.66
N THR A 310 2.83 8.67 2.47
CA THR A 310 1.84 9.29 1.58
C THR A 310 2.12 8.92 0.13
N LEU A 311 3.40 8.83 -0.28
CA LEU A 311 3.77 8.40 -1.63
C LEU A 311 3.48 6.90 -1.86
N GLN A 312 3.74 6.02 -0.88
CA GLN A 312 3.35 4.61 -0.94
C GLN A 312 1.83 4.45 -1.10
N ARG A 313 1.03 5.25 -0.37
CA ARG A 313 -0.44 5.26 -0.47
C ARG A 313 -0.92 5.75 -1.81
N LEU A 314 -0.31 6.81 -2.34
CA LEU A 314 -0.63 7.30 -3.67
C LEU A 314 -0.37 6.22 -4.72
N TRP A 315 0.81 5.58 -4.69
CA TRP A 315 1.13 4.47 -5.58
C TRP A 315 0.07 3.37 -5.48
N ALA A 316 -0.32 2.96 -4.27
CA ALA A 316 -1.35 1.94 -4.09
C ALA A 316 -2.73 2.36 -4.61
N ASN A 317 -3.05 3.66 -4.58
CA ASN A 317 -4.32 4.17 -5.11
C ASN A 317 -4.35 4.23 -6.65
N VAL A 318 -3.22 4.41 -7.32
CA VAL A 318 -3.20 4.68 -8.77
C VAL A 318 -2.60 3.57 -9.62
N CYS A 319 -1.86 2.63 -9.02
CA CYS A 319 -1.11 1.61 -9.74
C CYS A 319 -1.75 0.22 -9.65
N ALA A 320 -1.96 -0.43 -10.80
CA ALA A 320 -2.47 -1.79 -10.91
C ALA A 320 -1.62 -2.80 -10.15
N GLU A 321 -0.31 -2.59 -10.12
CA GLU A 321 0.70 -3.43 -9.48
C GLU A 321 0.46 -3.57 -7.97
N SER A 322 -0.33 -2.69 -7.37
CA SER A 322 -0.70 -2.74 -5.95
C SER A 322 -1.73 -3.82 -5.61
N ALA A 323 -2.44 -4.36 -6.60
CA ALA A 323 -3.65 -5.19 -6.43
C ALA A 323 -4.82 -4.51 -5.67
N THR A 324 -4.67 -3.25 -5.25
CA THR A 324 -5.72 -2.43 -4.61
C THR A 324 -5.94 -1.06 -5.27
N PRO A 325 -5.85 -0.92 -6.61
CA PRO A 325 -6.01 0.37 -7.27
C PRO A 325 -7.42 0.93 -7.09
N ARG A 326 -7.52 2.26 -7.23
CA ARG A 326 -8.76 3.05 -7.14
C ARG A 326 -9.00 3.92 -8.37
N LEU A 327 -8.11 3.80 -9.35
CA LEU A 327 -8.15 4.47 -10.64
C LEU A 327 -8.13 3.39 -11.72
N PHE A 328 -9.10 3.45 -12.63
CA PHE A 328 -9.28 2.49 -13.72
C PHE A 328 -9.52 3.23 -15.02
N ASP A 329 -9.21 2.58 -16.15
CA ASP A 329 -9.61 3.07 -17.48
C ASP A 329 -11.14 2.96 -17.68
N GLY A 330 -11.65 3.48 -18.80
CA GLY A 330 -13.07 3.52 -19.13
C GLY A 330 -13.70 2.13 -19.21
N GLU A 331 -12.92 1.11 -19.54
CA GLU A 331 -13.29 -0.30 -19.61
C GLU A 331 -13.32 -0.98 -18.23
N GLY A 332 -12.64 -0.40 -17.24
CA GLY A 332 -12.56 -0.86 -15.86
C GLY A 332 -11.31 -1.67 -15.54
N ASN A 333 -10.31 -1.67 -16.43
CA ASN A 333 -9.01 -2.26 -16.15
C ASN A 333 -8.19 -1.32 -15.26
N PRO A 334 -7.44 -1.88 -14.30
CA PRO A 334 -6.56 -1.07 -13.47
C PRO A 334 -5.38 -0.54 -14.30
N ILE A 335 -4.98 0.70 -14.00
CA ILE A 335 -3.92 1.39 -14.75
C ILE A 335 -2.53 0.95 -14.27
N SER A 336 -1.74 0.34 -15.15
CA SER A 336 -0.35 -0.02 -14.84
C SER A 336 0.54 1.21 -14.74
N CYS A 337 1.40 1.26 -13.72
CA CYS A 337 2.37 2.32 -13.52
C CYS A 337 3.78 1.97 -13.98
N ARG A 338 4.15 0.68 -14.08
CA ARG A 338 5.53 0.22 -14.36
C ARG A 338 6.58 0.90 -13.46
N ALA A 339 6.25 1.00 -12.17
CA ALA A 339 6.94 1.82 -11.18
C ALA A 339 7.46 1.01 -9.99
N GLU A 340 7.89 -0.23 -10.22
CA GLU A 340 8.32 -1.17 -9.17
C GLU A 340 9.54 -0.63 -8.39
N THR A 341 10.45 0.06 -9.07
CA THR A 341 11.65 0.68 -8.47
C THR A 341 11.33 1.81 -7.50
N VAL A 342 10.16 2.45 -7.64
CA VAL A 342 9.72 3.55 -6.75
C VAL A 342 9.57 3.01 -5.33
N LEU A 343 8.91 1.87 -5.16
CA LEU A 343 8.67 1.33 -3.82
C LEU A 343 9.94 0.78 -3.17
N ALA A 344 10.83 0.16 -3.94
CA ALA A 344 12.14 -0.26 -3.46
C ALA A 344 12.92 0.93 -2.86
N ARG A 345 12.88 2.09 -3.54
CA ARG A 345 13.50 3.34 -3.09
C ARG A 345 12.82 3.93 -1.86
N LEU A 346 11.49 3.82 -1.75
CA LEU A 346 10.76 4.25 -0.56
C LEU A 346 11.08 3.37 0.65
N ASN A 347 11.25 2.06 0.46
CA ASN A 347 11.70 1.16 1.53
C ASN A 347 13.15 1.48 1.95
N GLU A 348 14.04 1.82 0.99
CA GLU A 348 15.37 2.37 1.30
C GLU A 348 15.25 3.65 2.14
N ALA A 349 14.34 4.56 1.77
CA ALA A 349 14.14 5.82 2.48
C ALA A 349 13.69 5.59 3.94
N GLU A 350 12.79 4.64 4.21
CA GLU A 350 12.41 4.30 5.60
C GLU A 350 13.61 3.79 6.41
N ALA A 351 14.39 2.86 5.86
CA ALA A 351 15.57 2.34 6.54
C ALA A 351 16.65 3.42 6.78
N GLN A 352 16.86 4.30 5.80
CA GLN A 352 17.77 5.44 5.93
C GLN A 352 17.31 6.44 6.98
N ALA A 353 16.00 6.70 7.08
CA ALA A 353 15.44 7.56 8.12
C ALA A 353 15.74 7.00 9.53
N ALA A 354 15.57 5.69 9.72
CA ALA A 354 15.92 5.03 10.98
C ALA A 354 17.42 5.09 11.29
N LEU A 355 18.28 4.91 10.28
CA LEU A 355 19.74 5.03 10.45
C LEU A 355 20.19 6.46 10.77
N HIS A 356 19.54 7.46 10.18
CA HIS A 356 19.78 8.87 10.46
C HIS A 356 19.46 9.20 11.91
N ASP A 357 18.35 8.68 12.43
CA ASP A 357 17.90 8.91 13.80
C ASP A 357 18.58 7.98 14.83
N GLU A 358 19.70 7.36 14.45
CA GLU A 358 20.49 6.46 15.30
C GLU A 358 19.68 5.29 15.87
N GLN A 359 18.73 4.76 15.08
CA GLN A 359 17.88 3.61 15.41
C GLN A 359 18.24 2.38 14.54
N PRO A 360 19.46 1.84 14.62
CA PRO A 360 19.92 0.78 13.73
C PRO A 360 19.18 -0.56 13.92
N ALA A 361 18.66 -0.84 15.11
CA ALA A 361 17.82 -2.02 15.35
C ALA A 361 16.50 -1.96 14.55
N LEU A 362 15.88 -0.78 14.49
CA LEU A 362 14.67 -0.57 13.69
C LEU A 362 14.99 -0.53 12.20
N ALA A 363 16.14 0.03 11.81
CA ALA A 363 16.62 -0.08 10.44
C ALA A 363 16.72 -1.56 10.00
N LEU A 364 17.38 -2.42 10.78
CA LEU A 364 17.44 -3.86 10.48
C LEU A 364 16.04 -4.50 10.38
N ALA A 365 15.14 -4.16 11.30
CA ALA A 365 13.76 -4.67 11.28
C ALA A 365 12.98 -4.22 10.04
N LEU A 366 13.20 -2.99 9.54
CA LEU A 366 12.61 -2.49 8.30
C LEU A 366 13.15 -3.24 7.08
N LEU A 367 14.42 -3.65 7.07
CA LEU A 367 14.99 -4.45 5.97
C LEU A 367 14.36 -5.83 5.85
N GLU A 368 13.83 -6.38 6.95
CA GLU A 368 13.10 -7.65 6.93
C GLU A 368 11.76 -7.58 6.20
N ARG A 369 11.27 -6.35 5.91
CA ARG A 369 10.13 -6.09 5.03
C ARG A 369 10.46 -6.28 3.54
N ASN A 370 11.64 -6.79 3.18
CA ASN A 370 11.96 -7.06 1.78
C ASN A 370 10.87 -7.92 1.11
N GLY A 371 10.24 -7.40 0.04
CA GLY A 371 9.10 -8.04 -0.64
C GLY A 371 7.71 -7.60 -0.15
N TRP A 372 7.63 -6.73 0.85
CA TRP A 372 6.35 -6.21 1.38
C TRP A 372 5.69 -5.22 0.43
N LEU A 373 6.43 -4.19 0.02
CA LEU A 373 6.08 -3.17 -0.99
C LEU A 373 7.16 -3.20 -2.06
N GLY A 374 7.43 -4.37 -2.64
CA GLY A 374 8.56 -4.56 -3.56
C GLY A 374 9.88 -4.92 -2.85
N HIS A 375 10.90 -5.17 -3.68
CA HIS A 375 12.18 -5.74 -3.24
C HIS A 375 13.29 -4.71 -3.22
N PHE A 376 14.17 -4.81 -2.22
CA PHE A 376 15.42 -4.07 -2.23
C PHE A 376 16.34 -4.61 -3.34
N GLU A 377 17.06 -3.72 -4.00
CA GLU A 377 18.21 -4.11 -4.79
C GLU A 377 19.25 -4.81 -3.87
N PRO A 378 19.79 -5.99 -4.24
CA PRO A 378 20.65 -6.77 -3.34
C PRO A 378 21.86 -5.99 -2.80
N LYS A 379 22.46 -5.13 -3.62
CA LYS A 379 23.58 -4.27 -3.23
C LYS A 379 23.15 -3.22 -2.20
N THR A 380 21.97 -2.63 -2.37
CA THR A 380 21.41 -1.63 -1.44
C THR A 380 21.06 -2.29 -0.11
N LEU A 381 20.42 -3.46 -0.14
CA LEU A 381 20.13 -4.24 1.07
C LEU A 381 21.40 -4.51 1.88
N ALA A 382 22.42 -5.09 1.25
CA ALA A 382 23.69 -5.39 1.91
C ALA A 382 24.39 -4.13 2.46
N ALA A 383 24.29 -3.00 1.75
CA ALA A 383 24.86 -1.73 2.21
C ALA A 383 24.13 -1.18 3.45
N LEU A 384 22.80 -1.24 3.48
CA LEU A 384 21.98 -0.82 4.62
C LEU A 384 22.19 -1.74 5.84
N GLU A 385 22.24 -3.06 5.63
CA GLU A 385 22.54 -4.01 6.70
C GLU A 385 23.91 -3.75 7.31
N LYS A 386 24.92 -3.52 6.46
CA LYS A 386 26.27 -3.16 6.91
C LYS A 386 26.27 -1.85 7.69
N ALA A 387 25.57 -0.82 7.21
CA ALA A 387 25.48 0.47 7.88
C ALA A 387 24.79 0.36 9.25
N ALA A 388 23.69 -0.38 9.34
CA ALA A 388 23.00 -0.64 10.61
C ALA A 388 23.89 -1.40 11.60
N ARG A 389 24.55 -2.47 11.15
CA ARG A 389 25.47 -3.26 12.00
C ARG A 389 26.67 -2.44 12.48
N ALA A 390 27.15 -1.48 11.70
CA ALA A 390 28.25 -0.61 12.11
C ALA A 390 27.90 0.33 13.27
N GLN A 391 26.62 0.66 13.46
CA GLN A 391 26.12 1.45 14.59
C GLN A 391 25.77 0.60 15.82
N LEU A 392 25.78 -0.74 15.70
CA LEU A 392 25.44 -1.68 16.75
C LEU A 392 26.69 -2.24 17.43
N GLU A 393 26.61 -2.50 18.73
CA GLU A 393 27.59 -3.36 19.40
C GLU A 393 27.25 -4.83 19.14
N ILE A 394 28.09 -5.53 18.39
CA ILE A 394 27.89 -6.96 18.14
C ILE A 394 28.38 -7.75 19.35
N ARG A 395 27.48 -8.51 19.97
CA ARG A 395 27.78 -9.33 21.13
C ARG A 395 27.55 -10.80 20.82
N SER A 396 28.59 -11.61 20.95
CA SER A 396 28.44 -13.06 20.90
C SER A 396 27.94 -13.56 22.26
N VAL A 397 26.83 -14.29 22.25
CA VAL A 397 26.17 -14.78 23.49
C VAL A 397 26.10 -16.31 23.51
N LYS A 398 25.96 -16.87 24.70
CA LYS A 398 25.78 -18.31 24.88
C LYS A 398 24.31 -18.67 24.79
N LEU A 399 23.97 -19.58 23.89
CA LEU A 399 22.63 -20.12 23.74
C LEU A 399 22.46 -21.35 24.63
N LYS A 400 21.54 -21.30 25.57
CA LYS A 400 21.11 -22.43 26.41
C LYS A 400 19.63 -22.71 26.14
N ARG A 401 19.32 -23.92 25.67
CA ARG A 401 17.94 -24.42 25.60
C ARG A 401 17.55 -24.94 26.96
N LEU A 402 16.45 -24.44 27.50
CA LEU A 402 15.90 -24.90 28.78
C LEU A 402 14.99 -26.11 28.55
N SER A 403 14.92 -26.99 29.55
CA SER A 403 14.01 -28.15 29.53
C SER A 403 12.54 -27.75 29.71
N VAL A 404 12.28 -26.53 30.20
CA VAL A 404 10.94 -25.98 30.38
C VAL A 404 10.32 -25.62 29.04
N LYS A 405 9.03 -25.94 28.89
CA LYS A 405 8.22 -25.56 27.73
C LYS A 405 7.21 -24.49 28.12
N ALA A 406 7.34 -23.33 27.50
CA ALA A 406 6.37 -22.26 27.67
C ALA A 406 5.04 -22.62 26.98
N LEU A 407 3.96 -21.94 27.38
CA LEU A 407 2.66 -22.04 26.72
C LEU A 407 2.79 -21.82 25.21
N SER A 408 2.28 -22.77 24.43
CA SER A 408 2.37 -22.77 22.97
C SER A 408 1.72 -21.53 22.37
N ARG A 409 2.28 -21.05 21.26
CA ARG A 409 1.82 -19.85 20.57
C ARG A 409 0.58 -20.15 19.74
N GLY A 410 -0.49 -19.40 19.99
CA GLY A 410 -1.67 -19.34 19.13
C GLY A 410 -1.49 -18.37 17.96
N PRO A 411 -2.45 -18.29 17.03
CA PRO A 411 -2.43 -17.32 15.93
C PRO A 411 -2.65 -15.88 16.41
N GLU A 412 -3.18 -15.66 17.61
CA GLU A 412 -3.45 -14.33 18.14
C GLU A 412 -2.17 -13.61 18.60
N PRO A 413 -2.07 -12.28 18.36
CA PRO A 413 -1.07 -11.45 19.01
C PRO A 413 -1.21 -11.52 20.54
N ARG A 414 -0.09 -11.69 21.24
CA ARG A 414 -0.09 -11.88 22.70
C ARG A 414 1.11 -11.24 23.38
N ILE A 415 1.02 -11.10 24.70
CA ILE A 415 2.15 -10.87 25.60
C ILE A 415 2.90 -12.20 25.80
N SER A 416 4.21 -12.13 26.06
CA SER A 416 5.03 -13.31 26.26
C SER A 416 4.58 -14.13 27.49
N PRO A 417 4.63 -15.47 27.43
CA PRO A 417 4.55 -16.33 28.61
C PRO A 417 5.85 -16.36 29.44
N LEU A 418 6.86 -15.57 29.08
CA LEU A 418 8.14 -15.42 29.78
C LEU A 418 8.18 -14.08 30.50
N ASP A 419 8.81 -13.97 31.67
CA ASP A 419 9.11 -12.68 32.30
C ASP A 419 10.37 -12.78 33.16
N PHE A 420 11.06 -11.66 33.41
CA PHE A 420 12.18 -11.64 34.35
C PHE A 420 11.79 -11.00 35.66
N GLU A 421 12.24 -11.59 36.77
CA GLU A 421 12.24 -10.92 38.07
C GLU A 421 13.42 -9.94 38.16
N ASP A 422 13.35 -8.98 39.09
CA ASP A 422 14.47 -8.06 39.40
C ASP A 422 15.74 -8.80 39.85
N SER A 423 15.58 -10.00 40.41
CA SER A 423 16.66 -10.91 40.79
C SER A 423 17.45 -11.46 39.59
N GLY A 424 16.87 -11.39 38.39
CA GLY A 424 17.39 -12.01 37.16
C GLY A 424 16.93 -13.45 36.93
N ALA A 425 16.07 -14.00 37.79
CA ALA A 425 15.40 -15.27 37.53
C ALA A 425 14.34 -15.12 36.44
N LEU A 426 14.17 -16.16 35.62
CA LEU A 426 13.20 -16.20 34.53
C LEU A 426 11.93 -16.93 35.01
N LEU A 427 10.79 -16.28 34.89
CA LEU A 427 9.47 -16.86 35.06
C LEU A 427 8.96 -17.38 33.72
N VAL A 428 8.40 -18.58 33.72
CA VAL A 428 7.88 -19.25 32.53
C VAL A 428 6.48 -19.78 32.84
N GLN A 429 5.47 -19.26 32.15
CA GLN A 429 4.14 -19.86 32.18
C GLN A 429 4.11 -21.13 31.34
N THR A 430 3.69 -22.20 31.96
CA THR A 430 3.56 -23.54 31.39
C THR A 430 2.12 -24.03 31.52
N THR A 431 1.81 -25.22 31.01
CA THR A 431 0.51 -25.87 31.25
C THR A 431 0.30 -26.30 32.70
N GLU A 432 1.37 -26.38 33.50
CA GLU A 432 1.36 -26.83 34.90
C GLU A 432 1.32 -25.66 35.89
N GLY A 433 1.44 -24.41 35.41
CA GLY A 433 1.55 -23.21 36.24
C GLY A 433 2.78 -22.37 35.88
N VAL A 434 3.23 -21.54 36.81
CA VAL A 434 4.40 -20.66 36.64
C VAL A 434 5.63 -21.37 37.19
N GLN A 435 6.62 -21.60 36.35
CA GLN A 435 7.92 -22.14 36.75
C GLN A 435 8.94 -21.01 36.83
N ARG A 436 9.81 -21.03 37.85
CA ARG A 436 10.95 -20.13 37.98
C ARG A 436 12.22 -20.88 37.59
N VAL A 437 13.01 -20.25 36.73
CA VAL A 437 14.32 -20.73 36.29
C VAL A 437 15.38 -19.77 36.82
N SER A 438 16.25 -20.28 37.69
CA SER A 438 17.34 -19.49 38.25
C SER A 438 18.43 -19.20 37.20
N ALA A 439 19.37 -18.31 37.52
CA ALA A 439 20.53 -18.04 36.65
C ALA A 439 21.41 -19.28 36.38
N SER A 440 21.44 -20.26 37.30
CA SER A 440 22.14 -21.55 37.07
C SER A 440 21.33 -22.48 36.15
N GLY A 441 20.05 -22.18 35.92
CA GLY A 441 19.11 -22.97 35.14
C GLY A 441 18.40 -24.06 35.93
N GLU A 442 18.42 -23.98 37.25
CA GLU A 442 17.57 -24.81 38.10
C GLU A 442 16.12 -24.35 37.98
N VAL A 443 15.20 -25.32 37.89
CA VAL A 443 13.78 -25.09 37.71
C VAL A 443 13.06 -25.40 39.00
N SER A 444 12.22 -24.47 39.48
CA SER A 444 11.33 -24.66 40.62
C SER A 444 9.91 -24.23 40.25
N ASP A 445 8.91 -24.81 40.92
CA ASP A 445 7.54 -24.30 40.85
C ASP A 445 7.47 -22.95 41.58
N ALA A 446 6.79 -21.98 40.99
CA ALA A 446 6.55 -20.65 41.55
C ALA A 446 5.05 -20.29 41.53
N SER A 447 4.17 -21.26 41.24
CA SER A 447 2.73 -21.04 41.07
C SER A 447 2.00 -20.57 42.32
N GLU A 448 2.56 -20.83 43.51
CA GLU A 448 2.01 -20.32 44.79
C GLU A 448 2.51 -18.90 45.13
N GLU A 449 3.61 -18.46 44.51
CA GLU A 449 4.26 -17.17 44.80
C GLU A 449 3.93 -16.11 43.74
N VAL A 450 3.73 -16.54 42.49
CA VAL A 450 3.55 -15.67 41.32
C VAL A 450 2.30 -16.08 40.58
N ASP A 451 1.33 -15.17 40.52
CA ASP A 451 0.13 -15.36 39.71
C ASP A 451 0.48 -15.38 38.22
N ALA A 452 -0.18 -16.26 37.47
CA ALA A 452 -0.12 -16.22 36.01
C ALA A 452 -0.71 -14.91 35.49
N TRP A 453 0.06 -14.17 34.70
CA TRP A 453 -0.38 -12.95 34.03
C TRP A 453 -1.15 -13.25 32.72
N PRO A 454 -2.08 -12.37 32.31
CA PRO A 454 -2.86 -12.58 31.10
C PRO A 454 -2.00 -12.41 29.84
N LEU A 455 -2.03 -13.40 28.95
CA LEU A 455 -1.33 -13.33 27.66
C LEU A 455 -2.11 -12.52 26.61
N SER A 456 -3.43 -12.38 26.76
CA SER A 456 -4.26 -11.64 25.81
C SER A 456 -3.93 -10.15 25.80
N LEU A 457 -3.74 -9.56 24.62
CA LEU A 457 -3.51 -8.13 24.48
C LEU A 457 -4.82 -7.35 24.59
N LYS A 458 -4.85 -6.35 25.47
CA LYS A 458 -6.02 -5.47 25.66
C LYS A 458 -5.71 -4.06 25.20
N SER A 459 -6.73 -3.43 24.62
CA SER A 459 -6.80 -1.99 24.35
C SER A 459 -8.07 -1.44 25.01
N GLU A 460 -8.22 -0.12 25.09
CA GLU A 460 -9.48 0.51 25.55
C GLU A 460 -10.71 0.00 24.80
N LYS A 461 -10.53 -0.33 23.51
CA LYS A 461 -11.60 -0.75 22.62
C LYS A 461 -11.92 -2.24 22.73
N GLY A 462 -11.09 -3.03 23.41
CA GLY A 462 -11.28 -4.47 23.57
C GLY A 462 -9.99 -5.29 23.40
N VAL A 463 -10.17 -6.62 23.40
CA VAL A 463 -9.08 -7.59 23.25
C VAL A 463 -8.63 -7.64 21.79
N ILE A 464 -7.34 -7.48 21.54
CA ILE A 464 -6.75 -7.65 20.21
C ILE A 464 -6.65 -9.15 19.91
N SER A 465 -7.21 -9.56 18.79
CA SER A 465 -7.28 -10.97 18.37
C SER A 465 -6.42 -11.27 17.15
N ARG A 466 -6.08 -10.27 16.33
CA ARG A 466 -5.32 -10.49 15.08
C ARG A 466 -4.66 -9.24 14.55
N ILE A 467 -3.65 -9.41 13.70
CA ILE A 467 -3.12 -8.36 12.83
C ILE A 467 -3.74 -8.55 11.45
N MET A 468 -4.27 -7.49 10.87
CA MET A 468 -5.00 -7.50 9.60
C MET A 468 -4.27 -6.70 8.55
N THR A 469 -4.29 -7.20 7.32
CA THR A 469 -3.78 -6.57 6.09
C THR A 469 -4.94 -6.23 5.15
N PRO A 470 -5.87 -5.33 5.54
CA PRO A 470 -7.10 -5.09 4.80
C PRO A 470 -6.81 -4.67 3.36
N CYS A 471 -7.49 -5.26 2.37
CA CYS A 471 -7.35 -4.86 0.97
C CYS A 471 -8.09 -3.57 0.62
N ASP A 472 -9.03 -3.20 1.46
CA ASP A 472 -9.85 -2.01 1.27
C ASP A 472 -9.37 -0.81 2.12
N GLY A 473 -8.41 -1.04 3.01
CA GLY A 473 -7.69 -0.02 3.78
C GLY A 473 -6.30 0.23 3.24
N ALA A 474 -5.63 1.27 3.75
CA ALA A 474 -4.24 1.57 3.40
C ALA A 474 -3.23 1.17 4.49
N GLN A 475 -3.70 0.68 5.65
CA GLN A 475 -2.87 0.46 6.83
C GLN A 475 -2.98 -0.96 7.35
N LEU A 476 -1.97 -1.41 8.09
CA LEU A 476 -2.13 -2.55 8.98
C LEU A 476 -3.10 -2.16 10.10
N GLN A 477 -3.93 -3.11 10.48
CA GLN A 477 -4.91 -2.92 11.55
C GLN A 477 -4.75 -3.98 12.63
N LEU A 478 -4.97 -3.59 13.88
CA LEU A 478 -5.13 -4.50 14.99
C LEU A 478 -6.62 -4.83 15.11
N GLY A 479 -6.98 -6.04 14.70
CA GLY A 479 -8.35 -6.53 14.80
C GLY A 479 -8.70 -6.87 16.23
N LEU A 480 -9.87 -6.43 16.67
CA LEU A 480 -10.40 -6.72 17.99
C LEU A 480 -11.29 -7.97 17.95
N ALA A 481 -11.37 -8.70 19.06
CA ALA A 481 -12.33 -9.79 19.23
C ALA A 481 -13.77 -9.31 19.11
N GLN A 482 -14.04 -8.07 19.56
CA GLN A 482 -15.30 -7.36 19.39
C GLN A 482 -14.99 -5.88 19.16
N GLY A 483 -15.74 -5.22 18.27
CA GLY A 483 -15.56 -3.79 17.95
C GLY A 483 -14.75 -3.51 16.68
N GLU A 484 -14.47 -2.23 16.46
CA GLU A 484 -13.74 -1.74 15.28
C GLU A 484 -12.22 -1.94 15.43
N ALA A 485 -11.58 -2.35 14.33
CA ALA A 485 -10.13 -2.51 14.30
C ALA A 485 -9.39 -1.17 14.54
N VAL A 486 -8.18 -1.25 15.09
CA VAL A 486 -7.34 -0.09 15.38
C VAL A 486 -6.28 0.07 14.29
N ASP A 487 -6.26 1.23 13.64
CA ASP A 487 -5.22 1.57 12.66
C ASP A 487 -3.85 1.75 13.33
N THR A 488 -2.82 1.17 12.73
CA THR A 488 -1.45 1.20 13.28
C THR A 488 -0.59 2.35 12.72
N GLY A 489 -1.06 3.06 11.70
CA GLY A 489 -0.26 4.03 10.95
C GLY A 489 0.63 3.41 9.87
N ILE A 490 0.98 2.13 10.00
CA ILE A 490 1.89 1.40 9.11
C ILE A 490 1.19 1.06 7.80
N VAL A 491 1.83 1.29 6.65
CA VAL A 491 1.26 0.97 5.33
C VAL A 491 1.15 -0.54 5.14
N SER A 492 -0.03 -1.01 4.71
CA SER A 492 -0.31 -2.43 4.48
C SER A 492 0.51 -3.01 3.32
N PRO A 493 0.86 -4.32 3.34
CA PRO A 493 1.60 -4.98 2.26
C PRO A 493 0.83 -5.08 0.95
N ARG A 494 1.54 -4.82 -0.15
CA ARG A 494 1.01 -4.76 -1.52
C ARG A 494 2.07 -5.28 -2.53
N PRO A 495 1.69 -6.17 -3.46
CA PRO A 495 0.33 -6.67 -3.69
C PRO A 495 -0.15 -7.68 -2.63
N GLY A 496 0.77 -8.32 -1.88
CA GLY A 496 0.49 -9.07 -0.63
C GLY A 496 -0.75 -9.99 -0.68
N ALA A 497 -1.48 -10.04 0.44
CA ALA A 497 -2.75 -10.79 0.59
C ALA A 497 -3.85 -10.39 -0.41
N CYS A 498 -3.71 -9.22 -1.04
CA CYS A 498 -4.70 -8.71 -2.00
C CYS A 498 -4.48 -9.25 -3.41
N SER A 499 -3.30 -9.83 -3.66
CA SER A 499 -3.08 -10.69 -4.81
C SER A 499 -3.20 -12.15 -4.39
N MET A 500 -3.93 -12.95 -5.17
CA MET A 500 -4.00 -14.42 -4.98
C MET A 500 -2.65 -15.15 -5.15
N LYS A 501 -1.56 -14.42 -5.43
CA LYS A 501 -0.25 -14.95 -5.82
C LYS A 501 0.87 -14.67 -4.81
N SER A 502 0.64 -13.85 -3.77
CA SER A 502 1.69 -13.40 -2.86
C SER A 502 1.42 -13.80 -1.43
N SER A 503 2.39 -14.42 -0.77
CA SER A 503 2.37 -14.64 0.68
C SER A 503 2.58 -13.32 1.41
N VAL A 504 1.78 -13.05 2.44
CA VAL A 504 2.08 -11.97 3.38
C VAL A 504 3.22 -12.43 4.29
N PRO A 505 4.27 -11.62 4.51
CA PRO A 505 5.28 -11.95 5.51
C PRO A 505 4.64 -12.12 6.89
N GLU A 506 5.15 -13.04 7.71
CA GLU A 506 4.65 -13.23 9.08
C GLU A 506 4.80 -11.92 9.86
N LEU A 507 3.67 -11.38 10.32
CA LEU A 507 3.63 -10.14 11.09
C LEU A 507 3.69 -10.48 12.57
N ASN A 508 4.81 -10.14 13.20
CA ASN A 508 5.00 -10.31 14.64
C ASN A 508 4.88 -8.94 15.32
N LEU A 509 4.05 -8.89 16.36
CA LEU A 509 3.92 -7.75 17.26
C LEU A 509 4.78 -8.03 18.50
N VAL A 510 5.80 -7.20 18.70
CA VAL A 510 6.65 -7.24 19.90
C VAL A 510 6.10 -6.21 20.88
N VAL A 511 5.54 -6.68 21.98
CA VAL A 511 4.76 -5.84 22.90
C VAL A 511 5.70 -5.19 23.92
N LEU A 512 5.67 -3.87 24.01
CA LEU A 512 6.39 -3.09 25.03
C LEU A 512 5.49 -2.72 26.22
N GLY A 513 4.18 -2.69 25.98
CA GLY A 513 3.18 -2.43 27.01
C GLY A 513 1.76 -2.51 26.46
N SER A 514 0.80 -2.72 27.34
CA SER A 514 -0.63 -2.75 27.05
C SER A 514 -1.37 -2.18 28.25
N GLY A 515 -2.24 -1.19 28.02
CA GLY A 515 -3.07 -0.60 29.06
C GLY A 515 -4.13 0.32 28.48
N ASP A 516 -4.62 1.25 29.31
CA ASP A 516 -5.63 2.23 28.90
C ASP A 516 -5.13 3.15 27.78
N GLY A 517 -3.82 3.31 27.57
CA GLY A 517 -3.30 4.04 26.39
C GLY A 517 -3.38 3.27 25.06
N GLY A 518 -3.88 2.03 25.06
CA GLY A 518 -3.78 1.09 23.94
C GLY A 518 -2.55 0.18 24.03
N VAL A 519 -2.23 -0.50 22.93
CA VAL A 519 -1.05 -1.36 22.83
C VAL A 519 0.13 -0.59 22.27
N GLU A 520 1.25 -0.70 22.98
CA GLU A 520 2.55 -0.16 22.59
C GLU A 520 3.48 -1.31 22.20
N GLY A 521 4.18 -1.16 21.08
CA GLY A 521 5.06 -2.21 20.60
C GLY A 521 5.76 -1.90 19.30
N PHE A 522 6.52 -2.89 18.81
CA PHE A 522 7.04 -2.89 17.46
C PHE A 522 6.21 -3.83 16.60
N LEU A 523 5.67 -3.29 15.51
CA LEU A 523 5.03 -4.07 14.47
C LEU A 523 5.81 -3.84 13.19
N ALA A 524 6.37 -4.92 12.64
CA ALA A 524 7.10 -4.88 11.39
C ALA A 524 8.21 -3.81 11.34
N GLY A 525 9.02 -3.71 12.39
CA GLY A 525 10.11 -2.72 12.44
C GLY A 525 9.69 -1.27 12.60
N MET A 526 8.42 -1.00 12.91
CA MET A 526 7.93 0.32 13.26
C MET A 526 7.31 0.30 14.66
N HIS A 527 7.54 1.37 15.41
CA HIS A 527 6.87 1.57 16.70
C HIS A 527 5.39 1.92 16.48
N ILE A 528 4.52 1.35 17.30
CA ILE A 528 3.09 1.65 17.38
C ILE A 528 2.70 1.99 18.81
N GLY A 529 1.65 2.81 18.98
CA GLY A 529 1.11 3.18 20.28
C GLY A 529 1.54 4.58 20.76
N PRO A 530 1.16 4.97 21.99
CA PRO A 530 1.17 6.36 22.46
C PRO A 530 2.53 6.89 22.93
N ARG A 531 3.66 6.30 22.51
CA ARG A 531 4.98 6.67 23.02
C ARG A 531 5.32 8.12 22.69
N LYS A 532 5.43 8.97 23.70
CA LYS A 532 5.87 10.37 23.54
C LYS A 532 7.37 10.55 23.77
N SER A 533 7.95 9.76 24.68
CA SER A 533 9.41 9.72 24.92
C SER A 533 9.79 8.44 25.65
N ARG A 534 11.08 8.07 25.61
CA ARG A 534 11.60 6.92 26.38
C ARG A 534 11.72 7.19 27.88
N ALA A 535 12.00 8.43 28.27
CA ALA A 535 12.02 8.84 29.68
C ALA A 535 10.66 8.58 30.36
N GLU A 536 9.56 8.81 29.64
CA GLU A 536 8.22 8.48 30.13
C GLU A 536 8.02 6.98 30.30
N VAL A 537 8.58 6.15 29.40
CA VAL A 537 8.46 4.68 29.44
C VAL A 537 9.20 4.09 30.66
N VAL A 538 10.37 4.62 31.02
CA VAL A 538 11.13 4.15 32.20
C VAL A 538 10.35 4.36 33.50
N MET A 539 9.51 5.40 33.56
CA MET A 539 8.71 5.72 34.75
C MET A 539 7.43 4.87 34.88
N ARG A 540 7.05 4.11 33.84
CA ARG A 540 5.83 3.29 33.87
C ARG A 540 6.10 1.95 34.57
N PRO A 541 5.18 1.46 35.42
CA PRO A 541 5.30 0.15 36.06
C PRO A 541 5.63 -0.95 35.05
N HIS A 542 6.46 -1.91 35.46
CA HIS A 542 6.73 -3.11 34.66
C HIS A 542 5.44 -3.90 34.46
N GLN A 543 5.29 -4.45 33.27
CA GLN A 543 4.19 -5.35 32.93
C GLN A 543 4.81 -6.68 32.52
N ALA A 544 4.47 -7.73 33.27
CA ALA A 544 5.01 -9.06 33.05
C ALA A 544 4.79 -9.52 31.60
N GLY A 545 5.83 -10.10 31.01
CA GLY A 545 5.83 -10.63 29.66
C GLY A 545 5.93 -9.62 28.52
N THR A 546 6.16 -8.35 28.84
CA THR A 546 6.54 -7.37 27.83
C THR A 546 8.00 -7.54 27.43
N ALA A 547 8.34 -7.14 26.20
CA ALA A 547 9.70 -7.09 25.67
C ALA A 547 10.55 -5.96 26.30
N ARG A 548 10.20 -5.51 27.50
CA ARG A 548 10.85 -4.46 28.28
C ARG A 548 11.38 -5.08 29.56
N SER A 549 12.57 -4.67 29.99
CA SER A 549 13.15 -5.16 31.23
C SER A 549 12.38 -4.66 32.46
N PRO A 550 12.48 -5.37 33.60
CA PRO A 550 11.85 -4.94 34.85
C PRO A 550 12.22 -3.52 35.30
N ASP A 551 13.48 -3.12 35.07
CA ASP A 551 13.96 -1.76 35.35
C ASP A 551 13.52 -0.70 34.29
N GLY A 552 12.81 -1.11 33.25
CA GLY A 552 12.29 -0.28 32.16
C GLY A 552 13.35 0.25 31.19
N LYS A 553 14.63 -0.07 31.38
CA LYS A 553 15.76 0.54 30.64
C LYS A 553 16.12 -0.15 29.35
N TYR A 554 15.76 -1.43 29.21
CA TYR A 554 16.10 -2.25 28.07
C TYR A 554 14.83 -2.72 27.36
N GLU A 555 14.89 -2.75 26.04
CA GLU A 555 13.85 -3.31 25.17
C GLU A 555 14.49 -4.38 24.28
N VAL A 556 13.75 -5.41 23.92
CA VAL A 556 14.25 -6.49 23.04
C VAL A 556 13.43 -6.59 21.77
N LEU A 557 14.10 -6.76 20.65
CA LEU A 557 13.51 -6.93 19.33
C LEU A 557 14.16 -8.13 18.62
N PRO A 558 13.45 -9.26 18.47
CA PRO A 558 13.94 -10.38 17.67
C PRO A 558 14.02 -10.00 16.20
N LEU A 559 15.13 -10.36 15.55
CA LEU A 559 15.44 -10.11 14.14
C LEU A 559 15.94 -11.43 13.50
N LYS A 560 15.85 -11.55 12.18
CA LYS A 560 16.49 -12.64 11.41
C LYS A 560 18.00 -12.68 11.64
N ALA A 561 18.61 -11.51 11.85
CA ALA A 561 20.04 -11.32 12.08
C ALA A 561 20.51 -11.65 13.51
N GLY A 562 19.60 -11.91 14.45
CA GLY A 562 19.90 -12.09 15.87
C GLY A 562 18.88 -11.39 16.75
N ILE A 563 19.27 -10.97 17.96
CA ILE A 563 18.37 -10.24 18.85
C ILE A 563 18.93 -8.85 19.12
N ALA A 564 18.16 -7.82 18.79
CA ALA A 564 18.51 -6.46 19.16
C ALA A 564 18.09 -6.19 20.61
N VAL A 565 19.04 -5.74 21.44
CA VAL A 565 18.80 -5.25 22.80
C VAL A 565 19.05 -3.76 22.80
N MET A 566 17.99 -2.98 23.00
CA MET A 566 17.98 -1.53 22.82
C MET A 566 18.01 -0.83 24.17
N ASN A 567 18.88 0.19 24.31
CA ASN A 567 18.97 1.10 25.46
C ASN A 567 19.28 2.53 24.97
N ASP A 568 19.44 3.50 25.87
CA ASP A 568 19.70 4.91 25.52
C ASP A 568 21.16 5.22 25.16
N GLN A 569 22.05 4.24 25.26
CA GLN A 569 23.48 4.45 25.09
C GLN A 569 23.96 3.89 23.76
N LYS A 570 23.91 2.57 23.63
CA LYS A 570 24.41 1.85 22.46
C LYS A 570 23.61 0.56 22.31
N PRO A 571 22.72 0.48 21.30
CA PRO A 571 21.99 -0.76 21.06
C PRO A 571 22.97 -1.89 20.71
N GLN A 572 22.66 -3.07 21.21
CA GLN A 572 23.46 -4.28 21.00
C GLN A 572 22.73 -5.21 20.03
N LEU A 573 23.48 -5.92 19.19
CA LEU A 573 22.98 -7.05 18.42
C LEU A 573 23.60 -8.33 18.96
N TRP A 574 22.79 -9.11 19.66
CA TRP A 574 23.18 -10.39 20.23
C TRP A 574 23.10 -11.47 19.15
N THR A 575 24.21 -12.20 19.01
CA THR A 575 24.39 -13.25 18.00
C THR A 575 24.86 -14.53 18.68
N ALA A 576 24.37 -15.67 18.22
CA ALA A 576 24.83 -16.98 18.66
C ALA A 576 24.76 -17.98 17.51
N SER A 577 25.61 -18.99 17.54
CA SER A 577 25.54 -20.09 16.57
C SER A 577 24.19 -20.79 16.68
N GLY A 578 23.47 -20.87 15.56
CA GLY A 578 22.13 -21.46 15.51
C GLY A 578 21.02 -20.55 16.03
N LEU A 579 21.24 -19.22 16.10
CA LEU A 579 20.21 -18.21 16.40
C LEU A 579 19.58 -17.62 15.11
N GLU A 580 20.35 -17.53 14.03
CA GLU A 580 19.90 -16.91 12.78
C GLU A 580 18.77 -17.72 12.13
N GLY A 581 17.69 -17.05 11.75
CA GLY A 581 16.53 -17.66 11.08
C GLY A 581 15.67 -18.59 11.95
N THR A 582 15.86 -18.60 13.27
CA THR A 582 15.17 -19.54 14.19
C THR A 582 13.70 -19.25 14.48
N GLY A 583 13.15 -18.15 13.94
CA GLY A 583 11.73 -17.81 14.14
C GLY A 583 11.37 -17.56 15.60
N LEU A 584 12.29 -16.98 16.38
CA LEU A 584 12.05 -16.65 17.78
C LEU A 584 10.89 -15.67 17.93
N ALA A 585 10.07 -15.92 18.95
CA ALA A 585 8.96 -15.06 19.32
C ALA A 585 8.93 -14.87 20.85
N ASP A 586 8.02 -14.00 21.31
CA ASP A 586 7.73 -13.83 22.74
C ASP A 586 8.99 -13.53 23.59
N CYS A 587 9.92 -12.73 23.06
CA CYS A 587 11.18 -12.44 23.72
C CYS A 587 11.02 -11.43 24.87
N VAL A 588 11.73 -11.67 25.98
CA VAL A 588 11.86 -10.77 27.13
C VAL A 588 13.33 -10.57 27.50
N VAL A 589 13.64 -9.47 28.17
CA VAL A 589 15.02 -9.08 28.53
C VAL A 589 15.14 -8.79 30.02
N ALA A 590 16.20 -9.29 30.64
CA ALA A 590 16.48 -9.04 32.04
C ALA A 590 17.05 -7.62 32.26
N SER A 591 16.93 -7.12 33.49
CA SER A 591 17.55 -5.86 33.90
C SER A 591 19.06 -5.87 33.63
N LYS A 592 19.62 -4.70 33.30
CA LYS A 592 21.03 -4.54 32.87
C LYS A 592 21.42 -5.35 31.61
N ALA A 593 20.44 -5.86 30.84
CA ALA A 593 20.67 -6.76 29.72
C ALA A 593 21.58 -7.95 30.10
N SER A 594 21.35 -8.53 31.28
CA SER A 594 22.13 -9.69 31.76
C SER A 594 21.71 -11.00 31.07
N ALA A 595 20.49 -11.07 30.55
CA ALA A 595 19.99 -12.19 29.79
C ALA A 595 18.82 -11.79 28.88
N VAL A 596 18.56 -12.60 27.86
CA VAL A 596 17.35 -12.57 27.03
C VAL A 596 16.77 -13.97 26.97
N ALA A 597 15.45 -14.08 27.09
CA ALA A 597 14.73 -15.32 26.93
C ALA A 597 13.70 -15.20 25.79
N CYS A 598 13.58 -16.21 24.95
CA CYS A 598 12.61 -16.26 23.85
C CYS A 598 11.96 -17.64 23.74
N VAL A 599 10.80 -17.70 23.08
CA VAL A 599 10.11 -18.94 22.74
C VAL A 599 10.49 -19.36 21.32
N GLU A 600 10.93 -20.62 21.16
CA GLU A 600 11.15 -21.29 19.88
C GLU A 600 9.87 -22.05 19.46
N SER A 601 9.73 -22.38 18.16
CA SER A 601 8.50 -22.95 17.56
C SER A 601 7.90 -24.18 18.28
N SER A 602 8.71 -24.97 18.99
CA SER A 602 8.28 -26.12 19.79
C SER A 602 7.76 -25.77 21.19
N GLY A 603 7.70 -24.49 21.55
CA GLY A 603 7.44 -23.98 22.90
C GLY A 603 8.67 -24.03 23.81
N SER A 604 9.83 -24.44 23.30
CA SER A 604 11.08 -24.48 24.05
C SER A 604 11.58 -23.08 24.36
N VAL A 605 12.10 -22.88 25.58
CA VAL A 605 12.68 -21.59 25.98
C VAL A 605 14.17 -21.55 25.66
N VAL A 606 14.58 -20.51 24.95
CA VAL A 606 15.97 -20.21 24.64
C VAL A 606 16.44 -19.10 25.55
N PHE A 607 17.48 -19.37 26.35
CA PHE A 607 18.11 -18.44 27.27
C PHE A 607 19.48 -18.02 26.75
N LEU A 608 19.69 -16.71 26.63
CA LEU A 608 20.91 -16.12 26.10
C LEU A 608 21.58 -15.30 27.18
N THR A 609 22.82 -15.64 27.50
CA THR A 609 23.65 -14.86 28.43
C THR A 609 24.90 -14.36 27.72
N PRO A 610 25.36 -13.14 28.05
CA PRO A 610 26.54 -12.57 27.43
C PRO A 610 27.87 -13.22 27.80
#